data_AF-A0AAD5ACF1-F1
#
_entry.id   AF-A0AAD5ACF1-F1
#
_cell.length_a   1.000
_cell.length_b   1.000
_cell.length_c   1.000
_cell.angle_alpha   90.00
_cell.angle_beta   90.00
_cell.angle_gamma   90.00
#
_symmetry.space_group_name_H-M   'P 1'
#
loop_
_entity.id
_entity.type
_entity.pdbx_description
1 polymer ?
#
loop_
_entity_poly.entity_id
_entity_poly.type
_entity_poly.pdbx_seq_one_letter_code
_entity_poly.pdbx_strand_id
1 'polypeptide(L)'
;QTVVIEKHGPVLTVGINRPEVRNAVNQETSRWLFEKLSAFNCDDKLSVAVLHGIGGNFCAGYDLKELSKDSVNLTLEQNVTRGPAPMGPSRLRLSKPLIAAVSGYAVAGGLELSLLADLRVVEASAIMGVFCRRFGKILIFLLHTVNSSTWNNAHISAP
;
A
#
# COMPACT_ATOMS: atom_id res chain seq x y z
N GLN A 1 -12.08 13.41 4.79
CA GLN A 1 -12.06 12.29 3.82
C GLN A 1 -10.60 11.88 3.62
N THR A 2 -10.28 10.60 3.80
CA THR A 2 -8.89 10.10 3.86
C THR A 2 -8.25 9.82 2.50
N VAL A 3 -9.05 9.79 1.43
CA VAL A 3 -8.62 9.66 0.04
C VAL A 3 -9.32 10.73 -0.80
N VAL A 4 -8.56 11.47 -1.60
CA VAL A 4 -9.03 12.52 -2.51
C VAL A 4 -8.85 12.04 -3.95
N ILE A 5 -9.82 12.36 -4.82
CA ILE A 5 -9.82 11.93 -6.22
C ILE A 5 -10.03 13.16 -7.11
N GLU A 6 -9.17 13.35 -8.11
CA GLU A 6 -9.36 14.38 -9.13
C GLU A 6 -9.26 13.76 -10.52
N LYS A 7 -10.08 14.25 -11.46
CA LYS A 7 -10.11 13.78 -12.84
C LYS A 7 -9.60 14.88 -13.75
N HIS A 8 -8.58 14.56 -14.56
CA HIS A 8 -8.02 15.43 -15.57
C HIS A 8 -8.12 14.74 -16.93
N GLY A 9 -9.28 14.87 -17.58
CA GLY A 9 -9.59 14.12 -18.79
C GLY A 9 -9.51 12.61 -18.53
N PRO A 10 -8.65 11.86 -19.26
CA PRO A 10 -8.49 10.41 -19.06
C PRO A 10 -7.61 10.04 -17.85
N VAL A 11 -7.06 11.01 -17.13
CA VAL A 11 -6.16 10.78 -15.98
C VAL A 11 -6.93 10.89 -14.67
N LEU A 12 -6.77 9.92 -13.78
CA LEU A 12 -7.28 9.94 -12.41
C LEU A 12 -6.13 10.16 -11.43
N THR A 13 -6.20 11.17 -10.57
CA THR A 13 -5.29 11.30 -9.42
C THR A 13 -5.97 10.71 -8.18
N VAL A 14 -5.20 9.95 -7.39
CA VAL A 14 -5.62 9.30 -6.16
C VAL A 14 -4.68 9.74 -5.07
N GLY A 15 -5.13 10.67 -4.23
CA GLY A 15 -4.34 11.27 -3.16
C GLY A 15 -4.68 10.66 -1.80
N ILE A 16 -3.70 10.10 -1.09
CA ILE A 16 -3.85 9.76 0.33
C ILE A 16 -3.79 11.06 1.13
N ASN A 17 -4.83 11.34 1.91
CA ASN A 17 -5.04 12.61 2.61
C ASN A 17 -5.10 12.41 4.13
N ARG A 18 -3.97 12.03 4.72
CA ARG A 18 -3.74 11.96 6.17
C ARG A 18 -2.36 12.54 6.53
N PRO A 19 -2.04 13.79 6.14
CA PRO A 19 -0.71 14.37 6.30
C PRO A 19 -0.23 14.41 7.76
N GLU A 20 -1.15 14.56 8.72
CA GLU A 20 -0.89 14.61 10.16
C GLU A 20 -0.26 13.33 10.72
N VAL A 21 -0.45 12.20 10.03
CA VAL A 21 0.19 10.91 10.32
C VAL A 21 1.06 10.42 9.16
N ARG A 22 1.57 11.34 8.32
CA ARG A 22 2.41 11.04 7.15
C ARG A 22 1.77 10.01 6.21
N ASN A 23 0.47 10.13 5.99
CA ASN A 23 -0.30 9.26 5.11
C ASN A 23 -0.23 7.79 5.49
N ALA A 24 -0.11 7.47 6.79
CA ALA A 24 -0.27 6.12 7.28
C ALA A 24 -1.68 5.60 6.90
N VAL A 25 -1.75 4.39 6.37
CA VAL A 25 -3.01 3.75 5.96
C VAL A 25 -3.64 3.08 7.16
N ASN A 26 -4.92 3.38 7.36
CA ASN A 26 -5.76 2.72 8.32
C ASN A 26 -6.88 1.95 7.61
N GLN A 27 -7.80 1.33 8.37
CA GLN A 27 -8.84 0.49 7.75
C GLN A 27 -9.73 1.30 6.80
N GLU A 28 -10.07 2.54 7.18
CA GLU A 28 -10.89 3.42 6.34
C GLU A 28 -10.19 3.79 5.03
N THR A 29 -8.93 4.21 5.12
CA THR A 29 -8.10 4.60 3.96
C THR A 29 -7.88 3.42 3.03
N SER A 30 -7.59 2.24 3.59
CA SER A 30 -7.41 0.98 2.86
C SER A 30 -8.64 0.63 2.01
N ARG A 31 -9.84 0.71 2.61
CA ARG A 31 -11.11 0.48 1.91
C ARG A 31 -11.33 1.47 0.77
N TRP A 32 -11.14 2.77 1.04
CA TRP A 32 -11.31 3.81 0.03
C TRP A 32 -10.32 3.65 -1.13
N LEU A 33 -9.05 3.34 -0.86
CA LEU A 33 -8.06 3.10 -1.91
C LEU A 33 -8.48 1.92 -2.80
N PHE A 34 -8.92 0.81 -2.20
CA PHE A 34 -9.42 -0.35 -2.94
C PHE A 34 -10.62 0.01 -3.81
N GLU A 35 -11.63 0.68 -3.25
CA GLU A 35 -12.84 1.07 -3.98
C GLU A 35 -12.54 2.00 -5.14
N LYS A 36 -11.71 3.03 -4.93
CA LYS A 36 -11.40 4.03 -5.97
C LYS A 36 -10.56 3.45 -7.10
N LEU A 37 -9.57 2.61 -6.79
CA LEU A 37 -8.77 1.95 -7.82
C LEU A 37 -9.56 0.86 -8.56
N SER A 38 -10.49 0.17 -7.90
CA SER A 38 -11.39 -0.77 -8.57
C SER A 38 -12.36 -0.04 -9.50
N ALA A 39 -12.94 1.08 -9.05
CA ALA A 39 -13.80 1.92 -9.88
C ALA A 39 -13.04 2.51 -11.07
N PHE A 40 -11.80 2.96 -10.86
CA PHE A 40 -10.90 3.35 -11.95
C PHE A 40 -10.77 2.23 -12.97
N ASN A 41 -10.50 1.00 -12.53
CA ASN A 41 -10.24 -0.12 -13.43
C ASN A 41 -11.43 -0.41 -14.36
N CYS A 42 -12.66 -0.18 -13.89
CA CYS A 42 -13.90 -0.41 -14.65
C CYS A 42 -14.39 0.81 -15.46
N ASP A 43 -13.80 1.99 -15.32
CA ASP A 43 -14.25 3.21 -16.03
C ASP A 43 -13.51 3.35 -17.37
N ASP A 44 -14.17 3.02 -18.48
CA ASP A 44 -13.59 3.10 -19.83
C ASP A 44 -13.18 4.52 -20.27
N LYS A 45 -13.63 5.56 -19.56
CA LYS A 45 -13.21 6.94 -19.84
C LYS A 45 -11.84 7.27 -19.25
N LEU A 46 -11.33 6.46 -18.33
CA LEU A 46 -10.05 6.67 -17.67
C LEU A 46 -9.00 5.72 -18.24
N SER A 47 -7.83 6.26 -18.58
CA SER A 47 -6.73 5.51 -19.19
C SER A 47 -5.58 5.24 -18.23
N VAL A 48 -5.35 6.11 -17.24
CA VAL A 48 -4.22 5.99 -16.30
C VAL A 48 -4.59 6.57 -14.93
N ALA A 49 -4.06 5.97 -13.87
CA ALA A 49 -4.18 6.48 -12.50
C ALA A 49 -2.82 6.91 -11.95
N VAL A 50 -2.81 7.97 -11.14
CA VAL A 50 -1.64 8.46 -10.40
C VAL A 50 -1.93 8.40 -8.91
N LEU A 51 -1.25 7.51 -8.20
CA LEU A 51 -1.28 7.44 -6.73
C LEU A 51 -0.22 8.37 -6.15
N HIS A 52 -0.62 9.22 -5.21
CA HIS A 52 0.28 10.11 -4.49
C HIS A 52 -0.18 10.35 -3.05
N GLY A 53 0.67 10.98 -2.24
CA GLY A 53 0.31 11.43 -0.90
C GLY A 53 0.20 12.96 -0.85
N ILE A 54 -0.78 13.46 -0.11
CA ILE A 54 -0.98 14.89 0.14
C ILE A 54 -0.17 15.30 1.37
N GLY A 55 0.44 16.50 1.33
CA GLY A 55 1.23 17.03 2.45
C GLY A 55 2.67 16.51 2.54
N GLY A 56 3.30 16.25 1.39
CA GLY A 56 4.76 16.08 1.27
C GLY A 56 5.31 14.69 1.59
N ASN A 57 4.46 13.72 1.92
CA ASN A 57 4.85 12.33 2.13
C ASN A 57 3.96 11.41 1.32
N PHE A 58 4.51 10.36 0.73
CA PHE A 58 3.72 9.38 -0.01
C PHE A 58 2.88 8.52 0.94
N CYS A 59 3.52 7.70 1.77
CA CYS A 59 2.87 6.85 2.76
C CYS A 59 3.88 6.26 3.76
N ALA A 60 3.62 6.43 5.05
CA ALA A 60 4.47 5.89 6.13
C ALA A 60 4.19 4.41 6.49
N GLY A 61 3.31 3.71 5.76
CA GLY A 61 2.90 2.34 6.05
C GLY A 61 1.56 2.26 6.76
N TYR A 62 1.36 1.23 7.58
CA TYR A 62 0.09 1.03 8.30
C TYR A 62 0.05 1.82 9.61
N ASP A 63 -1.12 2.35 9.97
CA ASP A 63 -1.33 3.10 11.21
C ASP A 63 -1.29 2.16 12.43
N LEU A 64 -0.13 2.11 13.09
CA LEU A 64 0.09 1.25 14.25
C LEU A 64 -0.73 1.68 15.48
N LYS A 65 -1.16 2.95 15.57
CA LYS A 65 -1.99 3.42 16.69
C LYS A 65 -3.39 2.83 16.60
N GLU A 66 -3.91 2.66 15.39
CA GLU A 66 -5.18 1.96 15.15
C GLU A 66 -5.03 0.46 15.44
N LEU A 67 -3.92 -0.15 14.99
CA LEU A 67 -3.60 -1.54 15.28
C LEU A 67 -3.54 -1.85 16.80
N SER A 68 -3.05 -0.90 17.61
CA SER A 68 -2.99 -1.07 19.07
C SER A 68 -4.33 -0.92 19.79
N LYS A 69 -5.32 -0.27 19.17
CA LYS A 69 -6.67 -0.14 19.75
C LYS A 69 -7.54 -1.37 19.50
N ASP A 70 -7.28 -2.08 18.41
CA ASP A 70 -7.98 -3.30 18.00
C ASP A 70 -7.32 -4.59 18.53
N SER A 71 -6.47 -4.49 19.56
CA SER A 71 -5.71 -5.63 20.12
C SER A 71 -6.57 -6.77 20.70
N VAL A 72 -7.89 -6.62 20.76
CA VAL A 72 -8.84 -7.68 21.15
C VAL A 72 -9.30 -8.52 19.95
N ASN A 73 -9.10 -8.07 18.70
CA ASN A 73 -9.58 -8.76 17.48
C ASN A 73 -8.49 -9.06 16.45
N LEU A 74 -7.21 -8.84 16.77
CA LEU A 74 -6.11 -9.33 15.94
C LEU A 74 -5.90 -10.83 16.18
N THR A 75 -6.91 -11.63 15.85
CA THR A 75 -6.63 -12.96 15.34
C THR A 75 -5.76 -12.71 14.10
N LEU A 76 -4.46 -12.99 14.23
CA LEU A 76 -3.48 -13.05 13.13
C LEU A 76 -3.87 -14.11 12.07
N GLU A 77 -5.10 -14.62 12.11
CA GLU A 77 -5.83 -15.31 11.06
C GLU A 77 -6.70 -14.35 10.23
N GLN A 78 -6.26 -13.12 9.96
CA GLN A 78 -6.66 -12.51 8.70
C GLN A 78 -6.09 -13.40 7.61
N ASN A 79 -6.90 -14.37 7.18
CA ASN A 79 -6.65 -15.34 6.13
C ASN A 79 -5.70 -14.69 5.10
N VAL A 80 -4.39 -14.96 5.22
CA VAL A 80 -3.35 -14.18 4.52
C VAL A 80 -3.43 -14.39 3.00
N THR A 81 -4.40 -15.20 2.59
CA THR A 81 -4.71 -15.68 1.26
C THR A 81 -6.08 -15.20 0.73
N ARG A 82 -6.95 -14.54 1.53
CA ARG A 82 -8.30 -14.13 1.10
C ARG A 82 -8.67 -12.69 1.52
N GLY A 83 -9.37 -11.96 0.64
CA GLY A 83 -9.86 -10.59 0.87
C GLY A 83 -8.89 -9.45 0.49
N PRO A 84 -9.28 -8.17 0.66
CA PRO A 84 -8.39 -7.02 0.48
C PRO A 84 -7.16 -7.13 1.40
N ALA A 85 -5.98 -6.76 0.91
CA ALA A 85 -4.79 -6.71 1.74
C ALA A 85 -4.90 -5.56 2.76
N PRO A 86 -4.10 -5.53 3.84
CA PRO A 86 -4.22 -4.49 4.87
C PRO A 86 -4.06 -3.07 4.33
N MET A 87 -3.22 -2.89 3.30
CA MET A 87 -3.05 -1.59 2.64
C MET A 87 -4.17 -1.24 1.64
N GLY A 88 -5.06 -2.20 1.32
CA GLY A 88 -6.22 -2.04 0.46
C GLY A 88 -6.00 -2.65 -0.92
N PRO A 89 -5.32 -1.96 -1.84
CA PRO A 89 -5.17 -2.39 -3.22
C PRO A 89 -3.98 -3.33 -3.45
N SER A 90 -3.24 -3.79 -2.43
CA SER A 90 -2.01 -4.58 -2.67
C SER A 90 -2.22 -5.90 -3.41
N ARG A 91 -3.44 -6.45 -3.36
CA ARG A 91 -3.84 -7.65 -4.12
C ARG A 91 -4.64 -7.32 -5.39
N LEU A 92 -4.93 -6.05 -5.63
CA LEU A 92 -5.66 -5.61 -6.81
C LEU A 92 -4.75 -5.74 -8.04
N ARG A 93 -5.27 -6.36 -9.09
CA ARG A 93 -4.62 -6.42 -10.40
C ARG A 93 -5.36 -5.44 -11.31
N LEU A 94 -4.68 -4.37 -11.69
CA LEU A 94 -5.21 -3.37 -12.62
C LEU A 94 -4.91 -3.81 -14.05
N SER A 95 -5.88 -3.65 -14.95
CA SER A 95 -5.68 -3.82 -16.39
C SER A 95 -5.17 -2.55 -17.06
N LYS A 96 -5.20 -1.42 -16.34
CA LYS A 96 -4.79 -0.10 -16.81
C LYS A 96 -3.60 0.43 -16.00
N PRO A 97 -2.71 1.23 -16.61
CA PRO A 97 -1.49 1.70 -15.95
C PRO A 97 -1.75 2.47 -14.66
N LEU A 98 -0.95 2.16 -13.64
CA LEU A 98 -0.86 2.89 -12.38
C LEU A 98 0.54 3.50 -12.22
N ILE A 99 0.60 4.79 -11.93
CA ILE A 99 1.82 5.54 -11.65
C ILE A 99 1.84 5.92 -10.18
N ALA A 100 2.96 5.74 -9.48
CA ALA A 100 3.17 6.27 -8.15
C ALA A 100 4.05 7.53 -8.20
N ALA A 101 3.51 8.67 -7.75
CA ALA A 101 4.28 9.89 -7.52
C ALA A 101 4.72 9.95 -6.06
N VAL A 102 6.00 9.65 -5.83
CA VAL A 102 6.58 9.42 -4.50
C VAL A 102 7.36 10.65 -4.05
N SER A 103 6.84 11.31 -3.00
CA SER A 103 7.51 12.40 -2.28
C SER A 103 7.72 12.00 -0.81
N GLY A 104 8.75 12.54 -0.17
CA GLY A 104 9.05 12.27 1.24
C GLY A 104 9.17 10.78 1.56
N TYR A 105 8.43 10.29 2.56
CA TYR A 105 8.51 8.88 2.98
C TYR A 105 7.57 7.95 2.20
N ALA A 106 8.12 6.85 1.67
CA ALA A 106 7.38 5.67 1.19
C ALA A 106 7.96 4.39 1.84
N VAL A 107 7.51 4.07 3.04
CA VAL A 107 8.18 3.08 3.90
C VAL A 107 7.22 2.01 4.41
N ALA A 108 7.75 0.81 4.67
CA ALA A 108 6.96 -0.37 5.06
C ALA A 108 5.77 -0.62 4.09
N GLY A 109 4.53 -0.53 4.53
CA GLY A 109 3.35 -0.65 3.65
C GLY A 109 3.27 0.45 2.57
N GLY A 110 3.88 1.62 2.80
CA GLY A 110 3.96 2.66 1.78
C GLY A 110 4.88 2.28 0.61
N LEU A 111 5.93 1.49 0.88
CA LEU A 111 6.76 0.90 -0.17
C LEU A 111 5.96 -0.13 -0.97
N GLU A 112 5.15 -0.95 -0.31
CA GLU A 112 4.24 -1.91 -0.95
C GLU A 112 3.27 -1.22 -1.91
N LEU A 113 2.62 -0.12 -1.49
CA LEU A 113 1.76 0.67 -2.36
C LEU A 113 2.50 1.27 -3.57
N SER A 114 3.76 1.68 -3.39
CA SER A 114 4.59 2.18 -4.50
C SER A 114 5.01 1.07 -5.47
N LEU A 115 5.21 -0.16 -4.98
CA LEU A 115 5.55 -1.33 -5.78
C LEU A 115 4.34 -1.90 -6.55
N LEU A 116 3.12 -1.57 -6.14
CA LEU A 116 1.92 -1.88 -6.91
C LEU A 116 1.89 -1.15 -8.26
N ALA A 117 2.52 0.02 -8.36
CA ALA A 117 2.53 0.83 -9.57
C ALA A 117 3.47 0.27 -10.65
N ASP A 118 3.06 0.39 -11.90
CA ASP A 118 3.85 0.02 -13.08
C ASP A 118 5.06 0.94 -13.23
N LEU A 119 4.89 2.23 -12.94
CA LEU A 119 5.94 3.26 -12.98
C LEU A 119 5.96 4.08 -11.69
N ARG A 120 7.16 4.47 -11.26
CA ARG A 120 7.38 5.35 -10.10
C ARG A 120 8.13 6.60 -10.55
N VAL A 121 7.57 7.77 -10.21
CA VAL A 121 8.26 9.05 -10.28
C VAL A 121 8.63 9.43 -8.85
N VAL A 122 9.92 9.52 -8.56
CA VAL A 122 10.42 9.63 -7.18
C VAL A 122 11.20 10.94 -7.04
N GLU A 123 10.86 11.72 -6.02
CA GLU A 123 11.61 12.91 -5.65
C GLU A 123 13.03 12.52 -5.19
N ALA A 124 14.04 13.31 -5.54
CA ALA A 124 15.43 13.02 -5.18
C ALA A 124 15.67 12.95 -3.65
N SER A 125 14.85 13.66 -2.87
CA SER A 125 14.88 13.68 -1.40
C SER A 125 14.04 12.57 -0.76
N ALA A 126 13.29 11.78 -1.55
CA ALA A 126 12.39 10.77 -1.02
C ALA A 126 13.15 9.61 -0.36
N ILE A 127 12.57 9.08 0.72
CA ILE A 127 13.10 7.95 1.48
C ILE A 127 12.17 6.76 1.30
N MET A 128 12.68 5.72 0.68
CA MET A 128 11.99 4.46 0.47
C MET A 128 12.69 3.34 1.24
N GLY A 129 11.94 2.46 1.89
CA GLY A 129 12.57 1.35 2.60
C GLY A 129 11.67 0.54 3.53
N VAL A 130 12.21 -0.59 3.96
CA VAL A 130 11.56 -1.52 4.89
C VAL A 130 12.17 -1.33 6.28
N PHE A 131 11.48 -0.59 7.15
CA PHE A 131 11.96 -0.32 8.52
C PHE A 131 11.43 -1.30 9.58
N CYS A 132 10.62 -2.28 9.19
CA CYS A 132 9.91 -3.17 10.12
C CYS A 132 10.85 -4.05 10.99
N ARG A 133 12.09 -4.30 10.54
CA ARG A 133 13.11 -5.02 11.35
C ARG A 133 13.45 -4.29 12.66
N ARG A 134 13.39 -2.96 12.68
CA ARG A 134 13.58 -2.15 13.89
C ARG A 134 12.49 -2.39 14.94
N PHE A 135 11.32 -2.87 14.54
CA PHE A 135 10.16 -3.11 15.40
C PHE A 135 9.85 -4.60 15.61
N GLY A 136 10.80 -5.49 15.27
CA GLY A 136 10.64 -6.95 15.44
C GLY A 136 9.55 -7.58 14.56
N LYS A 137 9.07 -6.89 13.51
CA LYS A 137 8.07 -7.41 12.58
C LYS A 137 8.69 -7.64 11.20
N ILE A 138 8.43 -8.79 10.59
CA ILE A 138 8.78 -9.07 9.18
C ILE A 138 7.70 -8.47 8.28
N LEU A 139 8.08 -7.88 7.16
CA LEU A 139 7.14 -7.47 6.12
C LEU A 139 6.63 -8.73 5.42
N ILE A 140 5.54 -9.30 5.94
CA ILE A 140 4.97 -10.57 5.47
C ILE A 140 4.40 -10.48 4.05
N PHE A 141 4.15 -9.27 3.52
CA PHE A 141 3.38 -9.05 2.29
C PHE A 141 4.17 -9.15 0.98
N LEU A 142 5.51 -9.09 1.02
CA LEU A 142 6.35 -9.38 -0.16
C LEU A 142 6.37 -10.89 -0.52
N LEU A 143 5.90 -11.76 0.38
CA LEU A 143 5.98 -13.21 0.21
C LEU A 143 5.01 -13.80 -0.83
N HIS A 144 4.05 -13.02 -1.35
CA HIS A 144 3.17 -13.50 -2.43
C HIS A 144 3.85 -13.63 -3.80
N THR A 145 5.12 -13.22 -3.94
CA THR A 145 5.94 -13.53 -5.13
C THR A 145 6.78 -14.80 -4.97
N VAL A 146 6.83 -15.38 -3.77
CA VAL A 146 7.64 -16.57 -3.47
C VAL A 146 6.70 -17.70 -3.12
N ASN A 147 6.51 -18.61 -4.07
CA ASN A 147 5.62 -19.77 -3.97
C ASN A 147 5.84 -20.51 -2.63
N SER A 148 4.76 -20.90 -1.94
CA SER A 148 4.82 -21.59 -0.63
C SER A 148 5.62 -22.90 -0.68
N SER A 149 5.80 -23.49 -1.86
CA SER A 149 6.67 -24.65 -2.09
C SER A 149 8.16 -24.39 -1.85
N THR A 150 8.64 -23.15 -1.98
CA THR A 150 10.05 -22.81 -1.74
C THR A 150 10.37 -22.68 -0.25
N TRP A 151 9.36 -22.37 0.58
CA TRP A 151 9.51 -22.24 2.03
C TRP A 151 9.63 -23.57 2.76
N ASN A 152 8.90 -24.61 2.31
CA ASN A 152 9.00 -25.93 2.92
C ASN A 152 10.38 -26.60 2.73
N ASN A 153 11.20 -26.11 1.80
CA ASN A 153 12.56 -26.62 1.57
C ASN A 153 13.66 -25.77 2.21
N ALA A 154 13.32 -24.63 2.82
CA ALA A 154 14.29 -23.80 3.52
C ALA A 154 14.49 -24.33 4.95
N HIS A 155 15.22 -25.44 5.07
CA HIS A 155 15.84 -25.83 6.34
C HIS A 155 16.89 -24.76 6.71
N ILE A 156 16.48 -23.77 7.50
CA ILE A 156 17.41 -22.87 8.18
C ILE A 156 17.79 -23.57 9.48
N SER A 157 18.87 -24.35 9.44
CA SER A 157 19.65 -24.66 10.65
C SER A 157 20.29 -23.37 11.13
N ALA A 158 19.79 -22.83 12.24
CA ALA A 158 20.45 -21.76 12.95
C ALA A 158 21.71 -22.29 13.66
N PRO A 159 22.85 -21.57 13.63
CA PRO A 159 23.94 -21.79 14.57
C PRO A 159 23.56 -21.33 15.99
#